data_AF-B4DMB6-F1
#
_entry.id   AF-B4DMB6-F1
#
_cell.length_a   1.000
_cell.length_b   1.000
_cell.length_c   1.000
_cell.angle_alpha   90.00
_cell.angle_beta   90.00
_cell.angle_gamma   90.00
#
_symmetry.space_group_name_H-M   'P 1'
#
loop_
_entity.id
_entity.type
_entity.pdbx_description
1 polymer ?
#
loop_
_entity_poly.entity_id
_entity_poly.type
_entity_poly.pdbx_seq_one_letter_code
_entity_poly.pdbx_strand_id
1 'polypeptide(L)'
;MSAEVIHQVEEALDTDEKEMLLFLCRDVAIDVVPPNVRDLLDILRERGKLSVGDLAHLVSDYRVLMAEIGEDLDKSDVSSLIFLMKDYMGRGKISKEKSFLDLVVELEKLNLVAPDQLDLLEKCLKNIHRIDLKTKIQKYKQSVQGAGTSYRNVLQAAIQKSLKDPSNNFRMITPYAHCPDLKILGNCSM
;
A
#
# COMPACT_ATOMS: atom_id res chain seq x y z
N MET A 1 -16.93 -9.82 -10.87
CA MET A 1 -17.31 -10.18 -9.48
C MET A 1 -18.77 -9.82 -9.29
N SER A 2 -19.57 -10.68 -8.67
CA SER A 2 -20.93 -10.32 -8.24
C SER A 2 -20.86 -9.39 -7.02
N ALA A 3 -21.92 -8.63 -6.78
CA ALA A 3 -22.05 -7.77 -5.60
C ALA A 3 -21.87 -8.57 -4.27
N GLU A 4 -22.24 -9.86 -4.27
CA GLU A 4 -21.98 -10.80 -3.18
C GLU A 4 -20.51 -10.88 -2.77
N VAL A 5 -19.57 -10.97 -3.73
CA VAL A 5 -18.15 -11.17 -3.41
C VAL A 5 -17.56 -9.91 -2.76
N ILE A 6 -18.01 -8.73 -3.18
CA ILE A 6 -17.58 -7.46 -2.58
C ILE A 6 -18.09 -7.35 -1.14
N HIS A 7 -19.35 -7.72 -0.89
CA HIS A 7 -19.90 -7.74 0.46
C HIS A 7 -19.19 -8.75 1.36
N GLN A 8 -18.79 -9.91 0.84
CA GLN A 8 -18.03 -10.90 1.62
C GLN A 8 -16.62 -10.41 1.98
N VAL A 9 -15.93 -9.71 1.08
CA VAL A 9 -14.64 -9.08 1.37
C VAL A 9 -14.80 -7.99 2.43
N GLU A 10 -15.82 -7.14 2.28
CA GLU A 10 -16.08 -6.05 3.21
C GLU A 10 -16.44 -6.57 4.62
N GLU A 11 -17.21 -7.64 4.74
CA GLU A 11 -17.54 -8.26 6.05
C GLU A 11 -16.37 -9.03 6.66
N ALA A 12 -15.46 -9.57 5.82
CA ALA A 12 -14.31 -10.33 6.30
C ALA A 12 -13.19 -9.46 6.85
N LEU A 13 -13.17 -8.17 6.49
CA LEU A 13 -12.19 -7.20 6.96
C LEU A 13 -12.70 -6.46 8.20
N ASP A 14 -11.89 -6.42 9.24
CA ASP A 14 -12.19 -5.59 10.41
C ASP A 14 -11.96 -4.09 10.12
N THR A 15 -12.30 -3.22 11.08
CA THR A 15 -12.18 -1.76 10.91
C THR A 15 -10.74 -1.32 10.64
N ASP A 16 -9.76 -1.94 11.30
CA ASP A 16 -8.36 -1.55 11.18
C ASP A 16 -7.77 -2.04 9.84
N GLU A 17 -8.14 -3.24 9.41
CA GLU A 17 -7.81 -3.80 8.10
C GLU A 17 -8.41 -2.98 6.95
N LYS A 18 -9.64 -2.48 7.10
CA LYS A 18 -10.29 -1.58 6.13
C LYS A 18 -9.55 -0.26 5.99
N GLU A 19 -9.19 0.37 7.10
CA GLU A 19 -8.40 1.61 7.12
C GLU A 19 -7.02 1.41 6.48
N MET A 20 -6.36 0.30 6.77
CA MET A 20 -5.08 -0.06 6.17
C MET A 20 -5.20 -0.25 4.66
N LEU A 21 -6.23 -0.96 4.19
CA LEU A 21 -6.46 -1.22 2.76
C LEU A 21 -6.76 0.07 1.99
N LEU A 22 -7.53 0.99 2.58
CA LEU A 22 -7.78 2.33 2.03
C LEU A 22 -6.50 3.17 1.95
N PHE A 23 -5.65 3.12 2.98
CA PHE A 23 -4.38 3.82 2.99
C PHE A 23 -3.42 3.28 1.92
N LEU A 24 -3.25 1.95 1.84
CA LEU A 24 -2.31 1.31 0.91
C LEU A 24 -2.68 1.55 -0.56
N CYS A 25 -3.98 1.60 -0.88
CA CYS A 25 -4.47 1.75 -2.25
C CYS A 25 -4.86 3.18 -2.61
N ARG A 26 -4.57 4.16 -1.75
CA ARG A 26 -4.92 5.58 -1.95
C ARG A 26 -4.46 6.14 -3.30
N ASP A 27 -3.31 5.69 -3.80
CA ASP A 27 -2.71 6.19 -5.03
C ASP A 27 -3.30 5.55 -6.31
N VAL A 28 -4.17 4.54 -6.18
CA VAL A 28 -4.76 3.80 -7.32
C VAL A 28 -5.90 4.57 -8.01
N ALA A 29 -6.54 5.46 -7.26
CA ALA A 29 -7.68 6.26 -7.70
C ALA A 29 -7.35 7.75 -7.55
N ILE A 30 -6.35 8.22 -8.31
CA ILE A 30 -5.91 9.62 -8.36
C ILE A 30 -7.07 10.58 -8.70
N ASP A 31 -8.09 10.09 -9.44
CA ASP A 31 -9.22 10.88 -9.94
C ASP A 31 -10.48 10.82 -9.05
N VAL A 32 -10.58 9.81 -8.18
CA VAL A 32 -11.73 9.56 -7.30
C VAL A 32 -11.21 8.96 -6.00
N VAL A 33 -10.98 9.78 -4.96
CA VAL A 33 -10.63 9.27 -3.63
C VAL A 33 -11.80 8.39 -3.16
N PRO A 34 -11.65 7.06 -3.07
CA PRO A 34 -12.77 6.20 -2.71
C PRO A 34 -13.06 6.43 -1.23
N PRO A 35 -14.29 6.82 -0.86
CA PRO A 35 -14.62 7.12 0.53
C PRO A 35 -14.76 5.86 1.40
N ASN A 36 -14.89 4.68 0.80
CA ASN A 36 -15.03 3.41 1.49
C ASN A 36 -14.42 2.24 0.68
N VAL A 37 -14.27 1.09 1.33
CA VAL A 37 -13.66 -0.12 0.74
C VAL A 37 -14.46 -0.66 -0.44
N ARG A 38 -15.79 -0.54 -0.41
CA ARG A 38 -16.67 -0.98 -1.50
C ARG A 38 -16.40 -0.23 -2.79
N ASP A 39 -16.35 1.09 -2.73
CA ASP A 39 -16.04 1.97 -3.87
C ASP A 39 -14.62 1.71 -4.39
N LEU A 40 -13.66 1.47 -3.49
CA LEU A 40 -12.30 1.09 -3.88
C LEU A 40 -12.29 -0.24 -4.65
N LEU A 41 -12.98 -1.27 -4.15
CA LEU A 41 -13.07 -2.58 -4.81
C LEU A 41 -13.79 -2.49 -6.17
N ASP A 42 -14.82 -1.65 -6.28
CA ASP A 42 -15.53 -1.37 -7.53
C ASP A 42 -14.60 -0.69 -8.55
N ILE A 43 -13.83 0.33 -8.15
CA ILE A 43 -12.84 1.02 -9.00
C ILE A 43 -11.73 0.06 -9.44
N LEU A 44 -11.20 -0.76 -8.53
CA LEU A 44 -10.17 -1.76 -8.85
C LEU A 44 -10.69 -2.79 -9.85
N ARG A 45 -11.96 -3.20 -9.73
CA ARG A 45 -12.63 -4.08 -10.69
C ARG A 45 -12.75 -3.44 -12.05
N GLU A 46 -13.30 -2.24 -12.12
CA GLU A 46 -13.53 -1.52 -13.39
C GLU A 46 -12.21 -1.25 -14.14
N ARG A 47 -11.13 -0.99 -13.39
CA ARG A 47 -9.79 -0.81 -13.95
C ARG A 47 -9.09 -2.12 -14.34
N GLY A 48 -9.72 -3.28 -14.14
CA GLY A 48 -9.13 -4.59 -14.43
C GLY A 48 -7.94 -4.96 -13.53
N LYS A 49 -7.80 -4.26 -12.41
CA LYS A 49 -6.62 -4.28 -11.50
C LYS A 49 -6.75 -5.26 -10.34
N LEU A 50 -7.84 -6.03 -10.30
CA LEU A 50 -8.10 -7.06 -9.28
C LEU A 50 -7.32 -8.38 -9.50
N SER A 51 -6.41 -8.43 -10.49
CA SER A 51 -5.56 -9.61 -10.65
C SER A 51 -4.57 -9.71 -9.49
N VAL A 52 -4.32 -10.94 -9.04
CA VAL A 52 -3.46 -11.28 -7.90
C VAL A 52 -2.04 -10.70 -8.05
N GLY A 53 -1.56 -10.53 -9.28
CA GLY A 53 -0.26 -9.91 -9.57
C GLY A 53 -0.31 -8.38 -9.61
N ASP A 54 -1.38 -7.80 -10.16
CA ASP A 54 -1.45 -6.35 -10.40
C ASP A 54 -1.63 -5.54 -9.12
N LEU A 55 -2.31 -6.09 -8.10
CA LEU A 55 -2.45 -5.44 -6.78
C LEU A 55 -1.13 -5.29 -6.03
N ALA A 56 -0.24 -6.27 -6.12
CA ALA A 56 1.08 -6.18 -5.49
C ALA A 56 1.92 -5.04 -6.09
N HIS A 57 1.70 -4.72 -7.36
CA HIS A 57 2.33 -3.61 -8.07
C HIS A 57 1.62 -2.26 -7.86
N LEU A 58 0.39 -2.27 -7.36
CA LEU A 58 -0.39 -1.05 -7.09
C LEU A 58 -0.03 -0.39 -5.76
N VAL A 59 0.47 -1.17 -4.81
CA VAL A 59 0.93 -0.65 -3.52
C VAL A 59 2.39 -0.22 -3.63
N SER A 60 2.64 1.07 -3.42
CA SER A 60 4.00 1.61 -3.41
C SER A 60 4.77 1.17 -2.15
N ASP A 61 6.08 0.96 -2.28
CA ASP A 61 6.93 0.59 -1.13
C ASP A 61 6.87 1.64 0.00
N TYR A 62 6.64 2.91 -0.36
CA TYR A 62 6.38 3.98 0.60
C TYR A 62 5.12 3.73 1.45
N ARG A 63 3.99 3.34 0.82
CA ARG A 63 2.75 3.04 1.55
C ARG A 63 2.94 1.84 2.48
N VAL A 64 3.67 0.81 2.04
CA VAL A 64 4.02 -0.33 2.88
C VAL A 64 4.85 0.10 4.09
N LEU A 65 5.89 0.93 3.88
CA LEU A 65 6.72 1.45 4.97
C LEU A 65 5.91 2.22 6.01
N MET A 66 4.97 3.06 5.58
CA MET A 66 4.13 3.83 6.51
C MET A 66 3.19 2.93 7.31
N ALA A 67 2.64 1.88 6.70
CA ALA A 67 1.85 0.87 7.42
C ALA A 67 2.70 0.13 8.46
N GLU A 68 3.89 -0.33 8.07
CA GLU A 68 4.84 -0.99 8.98
C GLU A 68 5.21 -0.14 10.18
N ILE A 69 5.49 1.14 9.96
CA ILE A 69 5.81 2.08 11.04
C ILE A 69 4.58 2.29 11.92
N GLY A 70 3.39 2.42 11.33
CA GLY A 70 2.13 2.61 12.05
C GLY A 70 1.80 1.48 13.02
N GLU A 71 2.02 0.22 12.62
CA GLU A 71 1.78 -0.95 13.48
C GLU A 71 2.74 -1.04 14.66
N ASP A 72 3.98 -0.62 14.47
CA ASP A 72 4.99 -0.65 15.53
C ASP A 72 4.86 0.54 16.50
N LEU A 73 4.00 1.52 16.23
CA LEU A 73 3.77 2.69 17.08
C LEU A 73 2.62 2.44 18.06
N ASP A 74 2.87 2.68 19.35
CA ASP A 74 1.79 2.64 20.33
C ASP A 74 1.01 3.97 20.40
N LYS A 75 -0.10 3.98 21.14
CA LYS A 75 -0.95 5.17 21.29
C LYS A 75 -0.19 6.36 21.90
N SER A 76 0.81 6.12 22.74
CA SER A 76 1.61 7.15 23.39
C SER A 76 2.63 7.77 22.44
N ASP A 77 3.23 6.94 21.58
CA ASP A 77 4.12 7.36 20.51
C ASP A 77 3.35 8.19 19.49
N VAL A 78 2.18 7.73 19.04
CA VAL A 78 1.31 8.47 18.10
C VAL A 78 0.91 9.81 18.70
N SER A 79 0.53 9.85 19.97
CA SER A 79 0.21 11.11 20.66
C SER A 79 1.40 12.06 20.72
N SER A 80 2.60 11.53 20.93
CA SER A 80 3.85 12.31 20.95
C SER A 80 4.21 12.84 19.56
N LEU A 81 4.04 12.04 18.51
CA LEU A 81 4.21 12.47 17.12
C LEU A 81 3.22 13.57 16.75
N ILE A 82 1.93 13.37 17.06
CA ILE A 82 0.89 14.39 16.88
C ILE A 82 1.31 15.69 17.57
N PHE A 83 1.77 15.64 18.81
CA PHE A 83 2.22 16.81 19.55
C PHE A 83 3.39 17.53 18.85
N LEU A 84 4.43 16.79 18.47
CA LEU A 84 5.59 17.35 17.75
C LEU A 84 5.20 17.96 16.40
N MET A 85 4.22 17.37 15.71
CA MET A 85 3.81 17.77 14.37
C MET A 85 2.81 18.93 14.35
N LYS A 86 2.16 19.25 15.48
CA LYS A 86 1.28 20.43 15.62
C LYS A 86 1.97 21.73 15.23
N ASP A 87 3.26 21.86 15.50
CA ASP A 87 4.03 23.04 15.17
C ASP A 87 4.17 23.25 13.66
N TYR A 88 4.05 22.19 12.87
CA TYR A 88 4.18 22.23 11.40
C TYR A 88 2.83 22.30 10.69
N MET A 89 1.77 21.72 11.28
CA MET A 89 0.43 21.62 10.67
C MET A 89 -0.51 22.79 10.99
N GLY A 90 -0.08 23.72 11.86
CA GLY A 90 -0.89 24.83 12.33
C GLY A 90 -1.84 24.42 13.46
N ARG A 91 -1.96 25.30 14.48
CA ARG A 91 -2.61 25.01 15.78
C ARG A 91 -4.10 24.62 15.74
N GLY A 92 -4.76 24.63 14.57
CA GLY A 92 -6.21 24.56 14.45
C GLY A 92 -6.83 23.24 13.98
N LYS A 93 -6.07 22.26 13.48
CA LYS A 93 -6.65 21.13 12.68
C LYS A 93 -6.32 19.70 13.13
N ILE A 94 -5.65 19.48 14.26
CA ILE A 94 -5.38 18.12 14.71
C ILE A 94 -6.39 17.68 15.76
N SER A 95 -7.39 16.91 15.32
CA SER A 95 -8.26 16.13 16.22
C SER A 95 -7.42 15.13 17.00
N LYS A 96 -7.74 14.90 18.28
CA LYS A 96 -7.01 13.97 19.16
C LYS A 96 -7.14 12.50 18.72
N GLU A 97 -8.07 12.20 17.84
CA GLU A 97 -8.44 10.85 17.43
C GLU A 97 -7.91 10.52 16.03
N LYS A 98 -6.65 10.87 15.73
CA LYS A 98 -6.01 10.50 14.45
C LYS A 98 -5.09 9.31 14.65
N SER A 99 -5.17 8.34 13.75
CA SER A 99 -4.19 7.27 13.64
C SER A 99 -2.87 7.83 13.08
N PHE A 100 -1.79 7.02 13.14
CA PHE A 100 -0.55 7.37 12.46
C PHE A 100 -0.75 7.54 10.95
N LEU A 101 -1.57 6.69 10.31
CA LEU A 101 -1.83 6.76 8.88
C LEU A 101 -2.59 8.04 8.49
N ASP A 102 -3.54 8.47 9.31
CA ASP A 102 -4.21 9.77 9.16
C ASP A 102 -3.22 10.94 9.26
N LEU A 103 -2.27 10.85 10.20
CA LEU A 103 -1.23 11.85 10.37
C LEU A 103 -0.36 11.94 9.11
N VAL A 104 0.08 10.81 8.55
CA VAL A 104 0.86 10.77 7.30
C VAL A 104 0.08 11.43 6.16
N VAL A 105 -1.20 11.09 5.98
CA VAL A 105 -2.06 11.69 4.96
C VAL A 105 -2.15 13.21 5.08
N GLU A 106 -2.24 13.73 6.30
CA GLU A 106 -2.33 15.18 6.52
C GLU A 106 -1.00 15.88 6.26
N LEU A 107 0.13 15.22 6.55
CA LEU A 107 1.46 15.72 6.21
C LEU A 107 1.70 15.73 4.70
N GLU A 108 1.20 14.73 3.97
CA GLU A 108 1.23 14.68 2.50
C GLU A 108 0.48 15.87 1.89
N LYS A 109 -0.72 16.20 2.42
CA LYS A 109 -1.49 17.37 1.96
C LYS A 109 -0.74 18.69 2.16
N LEU A 110 0.16 18.74 3.13
CA LEU A 110 1.00 19.90 3.44
C LEU A 110 2.36 19.84 2.72
N ASN A 111 2.62 18.83 1.91
CA ASN A 111 3.92 18.56 1.26
C ASN A 111 5.08 18.47 2.26
N LEU A 112 4.81 17.99 3.47
CA LEU A 112 5.82 17.80 4.52
C LEU A 112 6.44 16.40 4.48
N VAL A 113 5.69 15.42 3.96
CA VAL A 113 6.10 14.02 3.81
C VAL A 113 5.72 13.53 2.42
N ALA A 114 6.64 12.81 1.77
CA ALA A 114 6.46 12.18 0.46
C ALA A 114 7.45 10.99 0.33
N PRO A 115 7.32 10.13 -0.70
CA PRO A 115 8.23 8.99 -0.91
C PRO A 115 9.73 9.36 -0.97
N ASP A 116 10.06 10.56 -1.43
CA ASP A 116 11.41 11.12 -1.51
C ASP A 116 11.73 12.12 -0.39
N GLN A 117 10.74 12.46 0.44
CA GLN A 117 10.83 13.47 1.50
C GLN A 117 10.38 12.89 2.84
N LEU A 118 11.32 12.32 3.60
CA LEU A 118 11.03 11.67 4.90
C LEU A 118 11.79 12.27 6.09
N ASP A 119 12.57 13.34 5.88
CA ASP A 119 13.48 13.89 6.91
C ASP A 119 12.74 14.41 8.15
N LEU A 120 11.56 15.00 7.96
CA LEU A 120 10.71 15.44 9.09
C LEU A 120 10.30 14.25 9.95
N LEU A 121 9.84 13.16 9.32
CA LEU A 121 9.38 11.96 10.01
C LEU A 121 10.55 11.28 10.76
N GLU A 122 11.73 11.18 10.14
CA GLU A 122 12.94 10.69 10.81
C GLU A 122 13.29 11.52 12.06
N LYS A 123 13.19 12.85 11.95
CA LYS A 123 13.45 13.76 13.08
C LYS A 123 12.44 13.56 14.21
N CYS A 124 11.16 13.42 13.88
CA CYS A 124 10.11 13.18 14.87
C CYS A 124 10.28 11.82 15.57
N LEU A 125 10.54 10.74 14.81
CA LEU A 125 10.80 9.41 15.37
C LEU A 125 12.03 9.39 16.28
N LYS A 126 13.09 10.13 15.92
CA LYS A 126 14.25 10.32 16.80
C LYS A 126 13.88 11.04 18.09
N ASN A 127 13.03 12.06 18.04
CA ASN A 127 12.63 12.85 19.20
C ASN A 127 11.79 12.05 20.20
N ILE A 128 11.00 11.08 19.74
CA ILE A 128 10.27 10.14 20.60
C ILE A 128 11.10 8.90 20.97
N HIS A 129 12.41 8.91 20.67
CA HIS A 129 13.33 7.82 20.96
C HIS A 129 13.05 6.47 20.25
N ARG A 130 12.23 6.47 19.19
CA ARG A 130 11.97 5.30 18.33
C ARG A 130 13.02 5.18 17.22
N ILE A 131 14.25 4.90 17.63
CA ILE A 131 15.43 4.82 16.73
C ILE A 131 15.33 3.63 15.76
N ASP A 132 14.65 2.57 16.17
CA ASP A 132 14.27 1.41 15.37
C ASP A 132 13.46 1.82 14.13
N LEU A 133 12.41 2.62 14.32
CA LEU A 133 11.52 3.08 13.23
C LEU A 133 12.20 4.08 12.32
N LYS A 134 12.98 4.99 12.90
CA LYS A 134 13.85 5.88 12.11
C LYS A 134 14.78 5.07 11.20
N THR A 135 15.35 3.98 11.71
CA THR A 135 16.24 3.12 10.92
C THR A 135 15.52 2.42 9.77
N LYS A 136 14.24 2.04 9.93
CA LYS A 136 13.41 1.53 8.81
C LYS A 136 13.29 2.55 7.68
N ILE A 137 13.02 3.82 8.01
CA ILE A 137 12.99 4.92 7.02
C ILE A 137 14.34 5.06 6.32
N GLN A 138 15.43 5.03 7.07
CA GLN A 138 16.78 5.17 6.51
C GLN A 138 17.12 4.04 5.55
N LYS A 139 16.74 2.79 5.89
CA LYS A 139 16.88 1.65 4.99
C LYS A 139 16.09 1.88 3.71
N TYR A 140 14.82 2.29 3.80
CA TYR A 140 13.99 2.60 2.64
C TYR A 140 14.63 3.66 1.72
N LYS A 141 15.16 4.76 2.27
CA LYS A 141 15.86 5.79 1.49
C LYS A 141 17.13 5.28 0.79
N GLN A 142 17.81 4.33 1.42
CA GLN A 142 18.99 3.67 0.84
C GLN A 142 18.60 2.60 -0.20
N SER A 143 17.42 2.02 -0.05
CA SER A 143 16.91 0.89 -0.83
C SER A 143 15.79 1.30 -1.78
N VAL A 144 15.93 2.40 -2.53
CA VAL A 144 14.94 2.82 -3.56
C VAL A 144 14.63 1.71 -4.60
N GLN A 145 15.29 0.53 -4.52
CA GLN A 145 14.74 -0.74 -4.99
C GLN A 145 14.92 -1.86 -3.92
N GLY A 146 13.85 -2.28 -3.25
CA GLY A 146 13.78 -3.64 -2.70
C GLY A 146 13.15 -3.83 -1.31
N ALA A 147 12.07 -4.62 -1.31
CA ALA A 147 11.54 -5.46 -0.22
C ALA A 147 10.57 -4.86 0.80
N GLY A 148 9.38 -4.44 0.33
CA GLY A 148 8.15 -4.46 1.14
C GLY A 148 7.28 -5.66 0.77
N THR A 149 7.56 -6.88 1.26
CA THR A 149 6.81 -8.09 0.87
C THR A 149 5.68 -8.47 1.81
N SER A 150 5.70 -8.02 3.08
CA SER A 150 4.77 -8.54 4.09
C SER A 150 3.31 -8.16 3.82
N TYR A 151 3.02 -6.88 3.65
CA TYR A 151 1.64 -6.38 3.44
C TYR A 151 1.12 -6.66 2.04
N ARG A 152 2.02 -6.80 1.06
CA ARG A 152 1.66 -7.31 -0.27
C ARG A 152 1.03 -8.70 -0.15
N ASN A 153 1.59 -9.56 0.70
CA ASN A 153 1.08 -10.91 0.92
C ASN A 153 -0.22 -10.90 1.75
N VAL A 154 -0.38 -9.98 2.72
CA VAL A 154 -1.63 -9.86 3.50
C VAL A 154 -2.78 -9.39 2.63
N LEU A 155 -2.58 -8.34 1.83
CA LEU A 155 -3.55 -7.86 0.85
C LEU A 155 -3.90 -8.97 -0.16
N GLN A 156 -2.89 -9.69 -0.63
CA GLN A 156 -3.06 -10.83 -1.52
C GLN A 156 -3.87 -11.96 -0.86
N ALA A 157 -3.61 -12.29 0.40
CA ALA A 157 -4.29 -13.35 1.13
C ALA A 157 -5.76 -13.00 1.43
N ALA A 158 -6.05 -11.76 1.84
CA ALA A 158 -7.42 -11.29 2.08
C ALA A 158 -8.27 -11.37 0.79
N ILE A 159 -7.69 -11.00 -0.35
CA ILE A 159 -8.36 -11.07 -1.65
C ILE A 159 -8.47 -12.52 -2.15
N GLN A 160 -7.43 -13.35 -2.00
CA GLN A 160 -7.47 -14.77 -2.36
C GLN A 160 -8.49 -15.56 -1.54
N LYS A 161 -8.62 -15.26 -0.24
CA LYS A 161 -9.58 -15.90 0.66
C LYS A 161 -11.02 -15.71 0.18
N SER A 162 -11.30 -14.58 -0.49
CA SER A 162 -12.64 -14.22 -0.99
C SER A 162 -12.84 -14.52 -2.48
N LEU A 163 -11.78 -14.63 -3.29
CA LEU A 163 -11.84 -15.08 -4.69
C LEU A 163 -11.90 -16.61 -4.84
N LYS A 164 -11.77 -17.36 -3.73
CA LYS A 164 -11.77 -18.82 -3.72
C LYS A 164 -13.18 -19.39 -3.84
N ASP A 165 -13.85 -19.09 -4.94
CA ASP A 165 -14.81 -20.02 -5.50
C ASP A 165 -14.02 -21.22 -6.09
N PRO A 166 -14.40 -22.48 -5.82
CA PRO A 166 -13.74 -23.65 -6.40
C PRO A 166 -13.96 -23.80 -7.91
N SER A 167 -14.56 -22.81 -8.59
CA SER A 167 -14.83 -22.82 -10.02
C SER A 167 -14.24 -21.59 -10.70
N ASN A 168 -12.93 -21.51 -10.82
CA ASN A 168 -12.34 -20.71 -11.90
C ASN A 168 -10.98 -21.25 -12.34
N ASN A 169 -11.02 -22.20 -13.27
CA ASN A 169 -9.92 -22.49 -14.18
C ASN A 169 -9.69 -21.28 -15.10
N PHE A 170 -9.20 -20.16 -14.58
CA PHE A 170 -8.67 -19.11 -15.45
C PHE A 170 -7.23 -19.43 -15.77
N ARG A 171 -7.07 -19.97 -16.99
CA ARG A 171 -5.81 -20.13 -17.70
C ARG A 171 -4.98 -18.87 -17.51
N MET A 172 -3.85 -19.05 -16.84
CA MET A 172 -2.76 -18.07 -16.78
C MET A 172 -2.35 -17.74 -18.21
N ILE A 173 -2.73 -16.57 -18.71
CA ILE A 173 -2.07 -15.95 -19.86
C ILE A 173 -0.88 -15.20 -19.26
N THR A 174 0.30 -15.78 -19.37
CA THR A 174 1.57 -15.12 -19.05
C THR A 174 1.92 -14.13 -20.16
N PRO A 175 2.30 -12.88 -19.84
CA PRO A 175 2.96 -12.00 -20.80
C PRO A 175 4.47 -11.96 -20.55
N TYR A 176 5.23 -12.20 -21.63
CA TYR A 176 6.66 -11.92 -21.88
C TYR A 176 7.77 -12.75 -21.19
N ALA A 177 8.54 -13.47 -22.02
CA ALA A 177 10.01 -13.38 -22.12
C ALA A 177 10.47 -14.26 -23.32
N HIS A 178 10.91 -13.65 -24.43
CA HIS A 178 12.33 -13.40 -24.75
C HIS A 178 12.91 -14.47 -25.72
N CYS A 179 13.18 -14.06 -26.96
CA CYS A 179 14.09 -14.75 -27.88
C CYS A 179 15.54 -14.55 -27.40
N PRO A 180 16.37 -15.61 -27.43
CA PRO A 180 17.32 -15.83 -28.52
C PRO A 180 17.32 -17.34 -28.93
N ASP A 181 17.83 -17.84 -30.04
CA ASP A 181 18.98 -17.48 -30.86
C ASP A 181 18.82 -18.15 -32.25
N LEU A 182 19.52 -17.56 -33.21
CA LEU A 182 19.68 -17.90 -34.61
C LEU A 182 20.43 -19.23 -34.78
N LYS A 183 19.82 -20.22 -35.45
CA LYS A 183 20.58 -21.18 -36.28
C LYS A 183 19.93 -21.33 -37.65
N ILE A 184 20.51 -20.55 -38.57
CA ILE A 184 20.52 -20.80 -40.01
C ILE A 184 20.99 -22.25 -40.25
N LEU A 185 20.14 -23.07 -40.85
CA LEU A 185 20.48 -24.00 -41.92
C LEU A 185 19.16 -24.15 -42.70
N GLY A 186 19.05 -23.72 -43.95
CA GLY A 186 19.57 -24.53 -45.05
C GLY A 186 19.08 -25.97 -44.83
N ASN A 187 18.12 -26.51 -45.57
CA ASN A 187 18.33 -26.86 -46.96
C ASN A 187 16.99 -27.15 -47.64
N CYS A 188 16.78 -26.55 -48.81
CA CYS A 188 16.01 -27.15 -49.88
C CYS A 188 16.77 -28.36 -50.44
N SER A 189 16.08 -29.47 -50.71
CA SER A 189 16.18 -30.19 -51.99
C SER A 189 15.10 -31.27 -52.12
N MET A 190 14.50 -31.24 -53.31
CA MET A 190 13.70 -32.20 -54.10
C MET A 190 13.29 -33.53 -53.47
#